data_AF-A0A371IN64-F1
#
_entry.id   AF-A0A371IN64-F1
#
_cell.length_a   1.000
_cell.length_b   1.000
_cell.length_c   1.000
_cell.angle_alpha   90.00
_cell.angle_beta   90.00
_cell.angle_gamma   90.00
#
_symmetry.space_group_name_H-M   'P 1'
#
loop_
_entity.id
_entity.type
_entity.pdbx_description
1 polymer ?
#
loop_
_entity_poly.entity_id
_entity_poly.type
_entity_poly.pdbx_seq_one_letter_code
_entity_poly.pdbx_strand_id
1 'polypeptide(L)'
;MTYEIKKITKKRNGNFNLYLKNYKEEKIQIHKEALYKSGIYKLDEIDSEELSKVLLENENLLAKDYALKSLGYSAKTLTELRRKLFEKRFSKDSIEFALDFIKEKNLINEELVAKSLMEGKFRKNKYSKRHIKNTLRQKGISSEIISDLTSDIDNDEELEKALFYAEKKLRSLRNADTEEIKRKLRSTLSYRGFDYEIINKAIRKTLKNIDED
;
A
#
# COMPACT_ATOMS: atom_id res chain seq x y z
N MET A 1 17.04 -6.69 36.89
CA MET A 1 16.95 -8.17 36.78
C MET A 1 17.99 -8.62 35.76
N THR A 2 18.64 -9.77 35.92
CA THR A 2 19.57 -10.31 34.91
C THR A 2 18.97 -11.52 34.20
N TYR A 3 19.44 -11.77 32.98
CA TYR A 3 19.04 -12.88 32.14
C TYR A 3 20.28 -13.65 31.68
N GLU A 4 20.22 -14.98 31.80
CA GLU A 4 21.33 -15.87 31.44
C GLU A 4 21.26 -16.20 29.93
N ILE A 5 22.39 -16.03 29.23
CA ILE A 5 22.53 -16.34 27.81
C ILE A 5 22.93 -17.81 27.68
N LYS A 6 21.99 -18.65 27.24
CA LYS A 6 22.20 -20.10 27.16
C LYS A 6 23.03 -20.54 25.97
N LYS A 7 22.70 -19.98 24.81
CA LYS A 7 23.38 -20.28 23.55
C LYS A 7 22.97 -19.29 22.47
N ILE A 8 23.83 -19.18 21.46
CA ILE A 8 23.56 -18.42 20.25
C ILE A 8 23.80 -19.34 19.05
N THR A 9 22.83 -19.43 18.13
CA THR A 9 22.93 -20.30 16.95
C THR A 9 22.69 -19.54 15.66
N LYS A 10 23.51 -19.79 14.64
CA LYS A 10 23.38 -19.14 13.33
C LYS A 10 22.18 -19.69 12.55
N LYS A 11 21.43 -18.81 11.89
CA LYS A 11 20.33 -19.14 10.98
C LYS A 11 20.80 -19.10 9.53
N ARG A 12 20.06 -19.77 8.64
CA ARG A 12 20.34 -19.80 7.19
C ARG A 12 20.31 -18.40 6.53
N ASN A 13 19.51 -17.47 7.06
CA ASN A 13 19.41 -16.11 6.55
C ASN A 13 20.52 -15.18 7.06
N GLY A 14 21.54 -15.70 7.75
CA GLY A 14 22.66 -14.92 8.28
C GLY A 14 22.43 -14.30 9.66
N ASN A 15 21.17 -14.22 10.12
CA ASN A 15 20.82 -13.82 11.48
C ASN A 15 21.07 -14.96 12.47
N PHE A 16 20.85 -14.71 13.77
CA PHE A 16 21.07 -15.69 14.83
C PHE A 16 19.80 -15.92 15.64
N ASN A 17 19.74 -17.01 16.40
CA ASN A 17 18.81 -17.18 17.50
C ASN A 17 19.58 -16.99 18.80
N LEU A 18 19.08 -16.12 19.66
CA LEU A 18 19.53 -15.92 21.03
C LEU A 18 18.60 -16.71 21.96
N TYR A 19 19.16 -17.53 22.83
CA TYR A 19 18.40 -18.29 23.82
C TYR A 19 18.67 -17.73 25.21
N LEU A 20 17.61 -17.31 25.91
CA LEU A 20 17.68 -16.65 27.21
C LEU A 20 16.94 -17.47 28.26
N LYS A 21 17.49 -17.57 29.47
CA LYS A 21 16.78 -18.11 30.64
C LYS A 21 16.05 -16.99 31.37
N ASN A 22 14.88 -17.29 31.93
CA ASN A 22 14.07 -16.37 32.73
C ASN A 22 13.56 -15.12 31.99
N TYR A 23 13.66 -15.09 30.66
CA TYR A 23 13.04 -14.07 29.82
C TYR A 23 11.76 -14.64 29.19
N LYS A 24 10.72 -13.80 29.02
CA LYS A 24 9.40 -14.21 28.51
C LYS A 24 9.45 -15.02 27.21
N GLU A 25 10.42 -14.72 26.36
CA GLU A 25 10.68 -15.41 25.11
C GLU A 25 12.03 -16.13 25.22
N GLU A 26 12.01 -17.43 25.52
CA GLU A 26 13.23 -18.22 25.69
C GLU A 26 14.11 -18.27 24.43
N LYS A 27 13.55 -17.91 23.28
CA LYS A 27 14.24 -17.87 21.99
C LYS A 27 13.81 -16.67 21.17
N ILE A 28 14.77 -15.81 20.84
CA ILE A 28 14.56 -14.59 20.06
C ILE A 28 15.45 -14.62 18.82
N GLN A 29 14.93 -14.15 17.68
CA GLN A 29 15.81 -13.90 16.53
C GLN A 29 16.59 -12.61 16.76
N ILE A 30 17.91 -12.65 16.59
CA ILE A 30 18.77 -11.47 16.64
C ILE A 30 19.46 -11.21 15.30
N HIS A 31 19.37 -9.97 14.82
CA HIS A 31 20.04 -9.49 13.62
C HIS A 31 21.56 -9.52 13.82
N LYS A 32 22.31 -9.89 12.77
CA LYS A 32 23.77 -10.04 12.84
C LYS A 32 24.47 -8.79 13.37
N GLU A 33 24.03 -7.62 12.93
CA GLU A 33 24.67 -6.34 13.28
C GLU A 33 24.31 -5.92 14.72
N ALA A 34 23.07 -6.16 15.18
CA ALA A 34 22.71 -5.94 16.58
C ALA A 34 23.54 -6.83 17.51
N LEU A 35 23.72 -8.10 17.15
CA LEU A 35 24.54 -9.05 17.90
C LEU A 35 25.99 -8.57 18.03
N TYR A 36 26.61 -8.18 16.93
CA TYR A 36 28.02 -7.79 16.93
C TYR A 36 28.25 -6.43 17.58
N LYS A 37 27.39 -5.44 17.34
CA LYS A 37 27.51 -4.10 17.94
C LYS A 37 27.38 -4.13 19.46
N SER A 38 26.44 -4.93 19.97
CA SER A 38 26.18 -5.03 21.40
C SER A 38 27.21 -5.88 22.15
N GLY A 39 27.95 -6.75 21.46
CA GLY A 39 28.92 -7.63 22.09
C GLY A 39 28.31 -8.76 22.94
N ILE A 40 26.98 -8.92 22.96
CA ILE A 40 26.31 -9.88 23.84
C ILE A 40 26.73 -11.34 23.62
N TYR A 41 27.33 -11.64 22.48
CA TYR A 41 27.87 -12.97 22.18
C TYR A 41 29.10 -13.35 23.02
N LYS A 42 29.65 -12.40 23.77
CA LYS A 42 30.76 -12.60 24.72
C LYS A 42 30.31 -12.57 26.18
N LEU A 43 29.00 -12.47 26.43
CA LEU A 43 28.44 -12.35 27.78
C LEU A 43 27.76 -13.66 28.18
N ASP A 44 27.88 -14.01 29.45
CA ASP A 44 27.13 -15.12 30.06
C ASP A 44 25.78 -14.65 30.62
N GLU A 45 25.72 -13.39 31.07
CA GLU A 45 24.51 -12.74 31.57
C GLU A 45 24.38 -11.32 31.03
N ILE A 46 23.14 -10.83 30.94
CA ILE A 46 22.82 -9.47 30.53
C ILE A 46 21.74 -8.89 31.45
N ASP A 47 21.90 -7.65 31.88
CA ASP A 47 20.86 -6.98 32.66
C ASP A 47 19.67 -6.56 31.79
N SER A 48 18.56 -6.26 32.45
CA SER A 48 17.31 -5.91 31.78
C SER A 48 17.38 -4.64 30.95
N GLU A 49 18.16 -3.63 31.36
CA GLU A 49 18.23 -2.37 30.64
C GLU A 49 19.03 -2.54 29.34
N GLU A 50 20.18 -3.22 29.43
CA GLU A 50 21.01 -3.51 28.27
C GLU A 50 20.31 -4.46 27.30
N LEU A 51 19.64 -5.51 27.81
CA LEU A 51 18.85 -6.39 26.95
C LEU A 51 17.76 -5.62 26.20
N SER A 52 17.05 -4.71 26.86
CA SER A 52 16.03 -3.87 26.21
C SER A 52 16.62 -3.03 25.07
N LYS A 53 17.80 -2.42 25.26
CA LYS A 53 18.49 -1.66 24.19
C LYS A 53 18.86 -2.55 23.02
N VAL A 54 19.42 -3.73 23.29
CA VAL A 54 19.79 -4.69 22.25
C VAL A 54 18.58 -5.21 21.48
N LEU A 55 17.47 -5.46 22.16
CA LEU A 55 16.24 -5.93 21.53
C LEU A 55 15.57 -4.85 20.67
N LEU A 56 15.62 -3.58 21.09
CA LEU A 56 15.15 -2.46 20.28
C LEU A 56 15.98 -2.30 19.00
N GLU A 57 17.31 -2.26 19.12
CA GLU A 57 18.21 -2.17 17.95
C GLU A 57 18.04 -3.38 17.01
N ASN A 58 17.85 -4.57 17.59
CA ASN A 58 17.53 -5.76 16.82
C ASN A 58 16.24 -5.59 16.01
N GLU A 59 15.15 -5.15 16.65
CA GLU A 59 13.86 -4.98 15.99
C GLU A 59 13.94 -3.92 14.88
N ASN A 60 14.60 -2.78 15.13
CA ASN A 60 14.89 -1.74 14.15
C ASN A 60 15.58 -2.29 12.90
N LEU A 61 16.64 -3.08 13.08
CA LEU A 61 17.40 -3.64 11.95
C LEU A 61 16.60 -4.72 11.20
N LEU A 62 15.82 -5.54 11.90
CA LEU A 62 14.94 -6.53 11.27
C LEU A 62 13.81 -5.87 10.46
N ALA A 63 13.23 -4.78 10.97
CA ALA A 63 12.23 -3.99 10.28
C ALA A 63 12.82 -3.34 9.01
N LYS A 64 14.02 -2.75 9.11
CA LYS A 64 14.77 -2.18 7.97
C LYS A 64 15.03 -3.22 6.88
N ASP A 65 15.58 -4.38 7.25
CA ASP A 65 15.85 -5.48 6.31
C ASP A 65 14.57 -5.98 5.63
N TYR A 66 13.48 -6.09 6.39
CA TYR A 66 12.20 -6.49 5.84
C TYR A 66 11.65 -5.45 4.85
N ALA A 67 11.75 -4.15 5.17
CA ALA A 67 11.34 -3.08 4.28
C ALA A 67 12.13 -3.09 2.97
N LEU A 68 13.45 -3.20 3.04
CA LEU A 68 14.34 -3.31 1.87
C LEU A 68 14.01 -4.52 1.00
N LYS A 69 13.86 -5.69 1.64
CA LYS A 69 13.48 -6.91 0.94
C LYS A 69 12.10 -6.77 0.29
N SER A 70 11.15 -6.12 0.96
CA SER A 70 9.82 -5.85 0.42
C SER A 70 9.91 -5.01 -0.85
N LEU A 71 10.72 -3.94 -0.87
CA LEU A 71 10.93 -3.10 -2.05
C LEU A 71 11.59 -3.85 -3.22
N GLY A 72 12.52 -4.77 -2.93
CA GLY A 72 13.18 -5.58 -3.96
C GLY A 72 12.23 -6.48 -4.78
N TYR A 73 11.06 -6.84 -4.24
CA TYR A 73 10.08 -7.67 -4.96
C TYR A 73 9.08 -6.88 -5.82
N SER A 74 8.72 -5.67 -5.40
CA SER A 74 7.81 -4.81 -6.16
C SER A 74 7.80 -3.39 -5.62
N ALA A 75 7.52 -2.42 -6.50
CA ALA A 75 7.29 -1.04 -6.12
C ALA A 75 6.14 -0.92 -5.10
N LYS A 76 6.35 -0.11 -4.07
CA LYS A 76 5.41 0.12 -2.96
C LYS A 76 5.45 1.58 -2.54
N THR A 77 4.35 2.06 -1.97
CA THR A 77 4.33 3.34 -1.25
C THR A 77 4.79 3.16 0.19
N LEU A 78 5.10 4.28 0.87
CA LEU A 78 5.41 4.28 2.30
C LEU A 78 4.25 3.72 3.13
N THR A 79 3.01 4.04 2.76
CA THR A 79 1.81 3.52 3.44
C THR A 79 1.68 2.01 3.30
N GLU A 80 2.01 1.45 2.13
CA GLU A 80 2.01 0.00 1.93
C GLU A 80 3.13 -0.70 2.72
N LEU A 81 4.33 -0.10 2.79
CA LEU A 81 5.40 -0.61 3.64
C LEU A 81 5.02 -0.58 5.12
N ARG A 82 4.47 0.54 5.60
CA ARG A 82 3.99 0.69 6.98
C ARG A 82 3.01 -0.43 7.34
N ARG A 83 2.00 -0.65 6.48
CA ARG A 83 1.03 -1.74 6.66
C ARG A 83 1.70 -3.11 6.73
N LYS A 84 2.64 -3.40 5.81
CA LYS A 84 3.35 -4.69 5.79
C LYS A 84 4.22 -4.92 7.02
N LEU A 85 4.90 -3.89 7.51
CA LEU A 85 5.70 -3.98 8.73
C LEU A 85 4.80 -4.19 9.95
N PHE A 86 3.67 -3.50 10.01
CA PHE A 86 2.66 -3.72 11.05
C PHE A 86 2.08 -5.14 11.03
N GLU A 87 1.75 -5.68 9.85
CA GLU A 87 1.32 -7.08 9.68
C GLU A 87 2.39 -8.10 10.14
N LYS A 88 3.67 -7.70 10.12
CA LYS A 88 4.79 -8.47 10.68
C LYS A 88 5.01 -8.29 12.18
N ARG A 89 4.15 -7.51 12.84
CA ARG A 89 4.15 -7.25 14.29
C ARG A 89 5.39 -6.50 14.80
N PHE A 90 6.03 -5.71 13.93
CA PHE A 90 7.05 -4.77 14.40
C PHE A 90 6.41 -3.66 15.25
N SER A 91 7.13 -3.19 16.26
CA SER A 91 6.73 -2.04 17.06
C SER A 91 6.63 -0.76 16.23
N LYS A 92 5.83 0.20 16.70
CA LYS A 92 5.65 1.49 16.02
C LYS A 92 6.99 2.22 15.80
N ASP A 93 7.87 2.17 16.80
CA ASP A 93 9.17 2.84 16.75
C ASP A 93 10.08 2.20 15.69
N SER A 94 10.13 0.86 15.66
CA SER A 94 10.87 0.12 14.62
C SER A 94 10.32 0.33 13.21
N ILE A 95 9.00 0.50 13.09
CA ILE A 95 8.36 0.82 11.82
C ILE A 95 8.81 2.19 11.33
N GLU A 96 8.73 3.23 12.16
CA GLU A 96 9.15 4.58 11.76
C GLU A 96 10.64 4.64 11.48
N PHE A 97 11.49 3.97 12.28
CA PHE A 97 12.92 3.82 12.01
C PHE A 97 13.18 3.27 10.60
N ALA A 98 12.50 2.18 10.23
CA ALA A 98 12.65 1.58 8.91
C ALA A 98 12.15 2.52 7.80
N LEU A 99 11.00 3.18 7.99
CA LEU A 99 10.43 4.08 6.99
C LEU A 99 11.28 5.34 6.78
N ASP A 100 11.86 5.90 7.84
CA ASP A 100 12.72 7.07 7.76
C ASP A 100 14.03 6.73 7.03
N PHE A 101 14.61 5.55 7.27
CA PHE A 101 15.72 5.06 6.46
C PHE A 101 15.36 4.97 4.97
N ILE A 102 14.17 4.45 4.64
CA ILE A 102 13.70 4.36 3.25
C ILE A 102 13.55 5.75 2.61
N LYS A 103 13.01 6.73 3.36
CA LYS A 103 12.88 8.12 2.90
C LYS A 103 14.24 8.79 2.70
N GLU A 104 15.13 8.68 3.68
CA GLU A 104 16.48 9.28 3.65
C GLU A 104 17.29 8.78 2.45
N LYS A 105 17.17 7.49 2.13
CA LYS A 105 17.83 6.88 0.97
C LYS A 105 17.07 7.05 -0.35
N ASN A 106 15.94 7.77 -0.33
CA ASN A 106 15.08 8.02 -1.50
C ASN A 106 14.75 6.74 -2.30
N LEU A 107 14.46 5.65 -1.59
CA LEU A 107 14.27 4.32 -2.20
C LEU A 107 12.86 4.08 -2.74
N ILE A 108 11.96 5.05 -2.58
CA ILE A 108 10.60 5.02 -3.12
C ILE A 108 10.40 6.26 -3.96
N ASN A 109 9.94 6.06 -5.19
CA ASN A 109 9.45 7.12 -6.04
C ASN A 109 7.92 7.03 -6.11
N GLU A 110 7.25 7.86 -5.29
CA GLU A 110 5.79 7.87 -5.20
C GLU A 110 5.13 8.38 -6.49
N GLU A 111 5.78 9.28 -7.23
CA GLU A 111 5.30 9.74 -8.53
C GLU A 111 5.25 8.60 -9.55
N LEU A 112 6.30 7.76 -9.63
CA LEU A 112 6.33 6.62 -10.53
C LEU A 112 5.23 5.61 -10.19
N VAL A 113 5.01 5.35 -8.91
CA VAL A 113 3.90 4.49 -8.46
C VAL A 113 2.56 5.09 -8.87
N ALA A 114 2.37 6.38 -8.66
CA ALA A 114 1.13 7.09 -8.99
C ALA A 114 0.88 7.13 -10.51
N LYS A 115 1.91 7.40 -11.33
CA LYS A 115 1.85 7.35 -12.80
C LYS A 115 1.45 5.96 -13.30
N SER A 116 2.10 4.91 -12.80
CA SER A 116 1.78 3.53 -13.18
C SER A 116 0.33 3.15 -12.85
N LEU A 117 -0.16 3.58 -11.68
CA LEU A 117 -1.56 3.36 -11.28
C LEU A 117 -2.54 4.13 -12.15
N MET A 118 -2.20 5.37 -12.52
CA MET A 118 -3.02 6.18 -13.40
C MET A 118 -3.11 5.54 -14.79
N GLU A 119 -2.00 5.11 -15.38
CA GLU A 119 -2.01 4.39 -16.67
C GLU A 119 -2.88 3.12 -16.61
N GLY A 120 -2.77 2.34 -15.54
CA GLY A 120 -3.57 1.13 -15.36
C GLY A 120 -5.06 1.40 -15.13
N LYS A 121 -5.42 2.34 -14.24
CA LYS A 121 -6.82 2.57 -13.84
C LYS A 121 -7.54 3.54 -14.76
N PHE A 122 -6.93 4.64 -15.14
CA PHE A 122 -7.56 5.67 -15.97
C PHE A 122 -7.55 5.33 -17.46
N ARG A 123 -6.40 4.93 -18.00
CA ARG A 123 -6.24 4.74 -19.44
C ARG A 123 -6.75 3.36 -19.86
N LYS A 124 -6.31 2.30 -19.18
CA LYS A 124 -6.72 0.93 -19.52
C LYS A 124 -8.11 0.57 -19.00
N ASN A 125 -8.40 0.84 -17.73
CA ASN A 125 -9.66 0.44 -17.10
C ASN A 125 -10.72 1.54 -17.05
N LYS A 126 -10.46 2.71 -17.66
CA LYS A 126 -11.43 3.80 -17.85
C LYS A 126 -12.21 4.21 -16.59
N TYR A 127 -11.58 4.13 -15.42
CA TYR A 127 -12.18 4.64 -14.17
C TYR A 127 -12.27 6.17 -14.20
N SER A 128 -13.18 6.74 -13.41
CA SER A 128 -13.30 8.19 -13.24
C SER A 128 -12.09 8.82 -12.55
N LYS A 129 -11.88 10.11 -12.78
CA LYS A 129 -10.90 10.96 -12.09
C LYS A 129 -11.04 10.84 -10.58
N ARG A 130 -12.28 10.91 -10.07
CA ARG A 130 -12.59 10.76 -8.63
C ARG A 130 -12.14 9.41 -8.09
N HIS A 131 -12.43 8.32 -8.79
CA HIS A 131 -12.04 6.97 -8.35
C HIS A 131 -10.50 6.83 -8.26
N ILE A 132 -9.78 7.42 -9.21
CA ILE A 132 -8.30 7.41 -9.21
C ILE A 132 -7.77 8.25 -8.06
N LYS A 133 -8.28 9.48 -7.86
CA LYS A 133 -7.89 10.32 -6.71
C LYS A 133 -8.05 9.56 -5.40
N ASN A 134 -9.18 8.87 -5.21
CA ASN A 134 -9.42 8.06 -4.01
C ASN A 134 -8.45 6.88 -3.90
N THR A 135 -8.17 6.20 -5.01
CA THR A 135 -7.22 5.07 -5.03
C THR A 135 -5.80 5.51 -4.67
N LEU A 136 -5.34 6.64 -5.22
CA LEU A 136 -4.02 7.21 -4.93
C LEU A 136 -3.94 7.67 -3.47
N ARG A 137 -4.98 8.32 -2.95
CA ARG A 137 -5.07 8.70 -1.51
C ARG A 137 -5.01 7.49 -0.59
N GLN A 138 -5.74 6.41 -0.90
CA GLN A 138 -5.70 5.17 -0.12
C GLN A 138 -4.31 4.52 -0.12
N LYS A 139 -3.52 4.75 -1.18
CA LYS A 139 -2.12 4.33 -1.26
C LYS A 139 -1.15 5.30 -0.57
N GLY A 140 -1.63 6.40 -0.01
CA GLY A 140 -0.82 7.38 0.70
C GLY A 140 -0.07 8.36 -0.19
N ILE A 141 -0.42 8.46 -1.47
CA ILE A 141 0.20 9.44 -2.38
C ILE A 141 -0.25 10.85 -1.96
N SER A 142 0.68 11.81 -1.97
CA SER A 142 0.43 13.19 -1.57
C SER A 142 -0.61 13.88 -2.45
N SER A 143 -1.31 14.88 -1.90
CA SER A 143 -2.30 15.67 -2.65
C SER A 143 -1.69 16.42 -3.83
N GLU A 144 -0.43 16.83 -3.72
CA GLU A 144 0.34 17.52 -4.77
C GLU A 144 0.50 16.60 -5.98
N ILE A 145 1.10 15.41 -5.81
CA ILE A 145 1.28 14.42 -6.87
C ILE A 145 -0.07 14.05 -7.50
N ILE A 146 -1.11 13.89 -6.67
CA ILE A 146 -2.47 13.58 -7.17
C ILE A 146 -3.03 14.74 -8.00
N SER A 147 -2.85 15.97 -7.56
CA SER A 147 -3.32 17.16 -8.27
C SER A 147 -2.64 17.25 -9.63
N ASP A 148 -1.31 17.16 -9.65
CA ASP A 148 -0.50 17.26 -10.86
C ASP A 148 -0.88 16.19 -11.87
N LEU A 149 -0.96 14.93 -11.44
CA LEU A 149 -1.33 13.83 -12.32
C LEU A 149 -2.75 13.92 -12.87
N THR A 150 -3.67 14.59 -12.17
CA THR A 150 -5.08 14.67 -12.59
C THR A 150 -5.48 16.02 -13.15
N SER A 151 -4.53 16.94 -13.30
CA SER A 151 -4.76 18.30 -13.79
C SER A 151 -5.27 18.30 -15.23
N ASP A 152 -4.65 17.50 -16.10
CA ASP A 152 -4.98 17.38 -17.52
C ASP A 152 -6.26 16.57 -17.82
N ILE A 153 -6.90 15.98 -16.81
CA ILE A 153 -8.17 15.25 -17.02
C ILE A 153 -9.32 16.26 -17.08
N ASP A 154 -9.88 16.44 -18.26
CA ASP A 154 -11.08 17.24 -18.47
C ASP A 154 -12.39 16.42 -18.35
N ASN A 155 -13.51 17.13 -18.34
CA ASN A 155 -14.84 16.54 -18.22
C ASN A 155 -15.30 15.81 -19.49
N ASP A 156 -14.73 16.14 -20.65
CA ASP A 156 -15.11 15.51 -21.92
C ASP A 156 -14.49 14.11 -22.03
N GLU A 157 -13.23 13.93 -21.61
CA GLU A 157 -12.60 12.62 -21.49
C GLU A 157 -13.33 11.73 -20.48
N GLU A 158 -13.78 12.28 -19.34
CA GLU A 158 -14.58 11.52 -18.38
C GLU A 158 -15.95 11.13 -18.95
N LEU A 159 -16.58 12.01 -19.72
CA LEU A 159 -17.84 11.73 -20.39
C LEU A 159 -17.71 10.61 -21.43
N GLU A 160 -16.66 10.63 -22.26
CA GLU A 160 -16.39 9.57 -23.24
C GLU A 160 -16.26 8.20 -22.56
N LYS A 161 -15.57 8.15 -21.42
CA LYS A 161 -15.42 6.92 -20.63
C LYS A 161 -16.74 6.46 -20.04
N ALA A 162 -17.57 7.38 -19.54
CA ALA A 162 -18.89 7.07 -19.03
C ALA A 162 -19.80 6.53 -20.14
N LEU A 163 -19.79 7.14 -21.33
CA LEU A 163 -20.54 6.70 -22.51
C LEU A 163 -20.15 5.29 -22.92
N PHE A 164 -18.84 5.00 -23.03
CA PHE A 164 -18.34 3.67 -23.35
C PHE A 164 -18.92 2.58 -22.43
N TYR A 165 -19.01 2.85 -21.13
CA TYR A 165 -19.59 1.90 -20.19
C TYR A 165 -21.12 1.84 -20.24
N ALA A 166 -21.76 2.98 -20.46
CA ALA A 166 -23.22 3.05 -20.57
C ALA A 166 -23.70 2.24 -21.79
N GLU A 167 -23.08 2.43 -22.96
CA GLU A 167 -23.37 1.68 -24.18
C GLU A 167 -23.08 0.18 -24.02
N LYS A 168 -21.92 -0.17 -23.43
CA LYS A 168 -21.59 -1.58 -23.17
C LYS A 168 -22.61 -2.23 -22.24
N LYS A 169 -23.06 -1.52 -21.21
CA LYS A 169 -24.07 -2.02 -20.26
C LYS A 169 -25.45 -2.12 -20.91
N LEU A 170 -25.83 -1.15 -21.72
CA LEU A 170 -27.10 -1.12 -22.44
C LEU A 170 -27.30 -2.37 -23.31
N ARG A 171 -26.24 -2.86 -23.97
CA ARG A 171 -26.29 -4.12 -24.75
C ARG A 171 -26.77 -5.34 -23.95
N SER A 172 -26.61 -5.33 -22.62
CA SER A 172 -27.08 -6.38 -21.72
C SER A 172 -28.50 -6.16 -21.16
N LEU A 173 -29.15 -5.04 -21.52
CA LEU A 173 -30.42 -4.59 -20.95
C LEU A 173 -31.54 -4.50 -22.01
N ARG A 174 -31.44 -5.23 -23.12
CA ARG A 174 -32.35 -5.12 -24.27
C ARG A 174 -33.83 -5.35 -23.97
N ASN A 175 -34.16 -6.06 -22.90
CA ASN A 175 -35.54 -6.40 -22.51
C ASN A 175 -36.03 -5.63 -21.27
N ALA A 176 -35.23 -4.69 -20.77
CA ALA A 176 -35.57 -3.90 -19.60
C ALA A 176 -36.37 -2.64 -20.01
N ASP A 177 -37.28 -2.19 -19.15
CA ASP A 177 -37.93 -0.90 -19.35
C ASP A 177 -36.96 0.28 -19.15
N THR A 178 -37.39 1.47 -19.58
CA THR A 178 -36.55 2.67 -19.55
C THR A 178 -36.09 3.05 -18.14
N GLU A 179 -36.94 2.88 -17.12
CA GLU A 179 -36.58 3.23 -15.73
C GLU A 179 -35.61 2.23 -15.14
N GLU A 180 -35.79 0.94 -15.46
CA GLU A 180 -34.85 -0.10 -15.09
C GLU A 180 -33.48 0.09 -15.77
N ILE A 181 -33.45 0.47 -17.05
CA ILE A 181 -32.22 0.83 -17.77
C ILE A 181 -31.53 1.99 -17.06
N LYS A 182 -32.22 3.12 -16.83
CA LYS A 182 -31.66 4.30 -16.14
C LYS A 182 -31.07 3.91 -14.78
N ARG A 183 -31.80 3.15 -13.97
CA ARG A 183 -31.34 2.70 -12.65
C ARG A 183 -30.08 1.85 -12.73
N LYS A 184 -30.01 0.88 -13.64
CA LYS A 184 -28.85 0.00 -13.82
C LYS A 184 -27.64 0.74 -14.40
N LEU A 185 -27.85 1.70 -15.30
CA LEU A 185 -26.79 2.56 -15.82
C LEU A 185 -26.22 3.47 -14.72
N ARG A 186 -27.08 4.14 -13.94
CA ARG A 186 -26.66 4.94 -12.78
C ARG A 186 -25.79 4.13 -11.83
N SER A 187 -26.26 2.95 -11.41
CA SER A 187 -25.51 2.06 -10.52
C SER A 187 -24.14 1.68 -11.07
N THR A 188 -24.08 1.31 -12.36
CA THR A 188 -22.84 0.91 -13.04
C THR A 188 -21.81 2.05 -13.11
N LEU A 189 -22.26 3.26 -13.42
CA LEU A 189 -21.40 4.44 -13.54
C LEU A 189 -20.97 4.98 -12.17
N SER A 190 -21.88 5.00 -11.18
CA SER A 190 -21.57 5.36 -9.80
C SER A 190 -20.52 4.44 -9.19
N TYR A 191 -20.61 3.13 -9.44
CA TYR A 191 -19.59 2.16 -8.99
C TYR A 191 -18.19 2.47 -9.57
N ARG A 192 -18.14 3.04 -10.77
CA ARG A 192 -16.89 3.51 -11.41
C ARG A 192 -16.45 4.90 -10.94
N GLY A 193 -17.24 5.55 -10.09
CA GLY A 193 -16.93 6.79 -9.41
C GLY A 193 -17.21 8.06 -10.22
N PHE A 194 -17.88 7.97 -11.37
CA PHE A 194 -18.28 9.15 -12.14
C PHE A 194 -19.18 10.05 -11.29
N ASP A 195 -19.09 11.36 -11.49
CA ASP A 195 -19.94 12.30 -10.78
C ASP A 195 -21.38 12.31 -11.31
N TYR A 196 -22.26 12.98 -10.57
CA TYR A 196 -23.69 13.00 -10.88
C TYR A 196 -23.98 13.65 -12.25
N GLU A 197 -23.25 14.71 -12.60
CA GLU A 197 -23.46 15.46 -13.84
C GLU A 197 -23.07 14.64 -15.07
N ILE A 198 -21.89 14.01 -15.04
CA ILE A 198 -21.38 13.12 -16.09
C ILE A 198 -22.30 11.91 -16.23
N ILE A 199 -22.75 11.31 -15.12
CA ILE A 199 -23.71 10.19 -15.15
C ILE A 199 -24.99 10.59 -15.88
N ASN A 200 -25.58 11.73 -15.53
CA ASN A 200 -26.81 12.20 -16.17
C ASN A 200 -26.61 12.55 -17.64
N LYS A 201 -25.47 13.16 -18.00
CA LYS A 201 -25.14 13.51 -19.39
C LYS A 201 -24.92 12.25 -20.23
N ALA A 202 -24.20 11.26 -19.71
CA ALA A 202 -23.97 9.98 -20.35
C ALA A 202 -25.29 9.21 -20.57
N ILE A 203 -26.12 9.07 -19.54
CA ILE A 203 -27.41 8.37 -19.66
C ILE A 203 -28.31 9.03 -20.70
N ARG A 204 -28.44 10.37 -20.68
CA ARG A 204 -29.26 11.10 -21.67
C ARG A 204 -28.77 10.84 -23.09
N LYS A 205 -27.46 10.94 -23.33
CA LYS A 205 -26.87 10.67 -24.65
C LYS A 205 -27.08 9.21 -25.08
N THR A 206 -26.83 8.25 -24.19
CA THR A 206 -26.98 6.82 -24.47
C THR A 206 -28.43 6.44 -24.81
N LEU A 207 -29.43 7.03 -24.13
CA LEU A 207 -30.84 6.76 -24.42
C LEU A 207 -31.30 7.46 -25.69
N LYS A 208 -30.83 8.69 -25.97
CA LYS A 208 -31.16 9.39 -27.22
C LYS A 208 -30.76 8.59 -28.46
N ASN A 209 -29.62 7.90 -28.42
CA ASN A 209 -29.18 7.03 -29.52
C ASN A 209 -30.11 5.82 -29.75
N ILE A 210 -30.92 5.40 -28.75
CA ILE A 210 -31.91 4.32 -28.91
C ILE A 210 -33.14 4.83 -29.68
N ASP A 211 -33.51 6.10 -29.47
CA ASP A 211 -34.67 6.71 -30.11
C ASP A 211 -34.40 7.10 -31.58
N GLU A 212 -33.11 7.15 -31.99
CA GLU A 212 -32.65 7.50 -33.35
C GLU A 212 -32.26 6.27 -34.21
N ASP A 213 -32.15 5.07 -33.61
CA ASP A 213 -31.84 3.78 -34.28
C ASP A 213 -33.11 2.92 -34.47
#